data_AF-A0A318B0E5-F1
#
_entry.id   AF-A0A318B0E5-F1
#
_cell.length_a   1.000
_cell.length_b   1.000
_cell.length_c   1.000
_cell.angle_alpha   90.00
_cell.angle_beta   90.00
_cell.angle_gamma   90.00
#
_symmetry.space_group_name_H-M   'P 1'
#
loop_
_entity.id
_entity.type
_entity.pdbx_description
1 polymer ?
#
loop_
_entity_poly.entity_id
_entity_poly.type
_entity_poly.pdbx_seq_one_letter_code
_entity_poly.pdbx_strand_id
1 'polypeptide(L)'
;MADYELTLINRSDDTQNSTVVVFSKAATRPVSLARTIPPGGSSKISFNNLEPNAQAYLVLGEPPHLDACEPPAGSVRLDLDLTHEYVIGRA
;
A
#
# COMPACT_ATOMS: atom_id res chain seq x y z
N MET A 1 -12.86 -5.39 -13.15
CA MET A 1 -11.99 -4.21 -13.03
C MET A 1 -11.74 -4.02 -11.55
N ALA A 2 -10.50 -3.72 -11.15
CA ALA A 2 -10.22 -3.38 -9.76
C ALA A 2 -10.68 -1.95 -9.48
N ASP A 3 -11.25 -1.71 -8.30
CA ASP A 3 -11.66 -0.36 -7.86
C ASP A 3 -10.45 0.53 -7.61
N TYR A 4 -9.32 -0.06 -7.23
CA TYR A 4 -8.05 0.64 -7.11
C TYR A 4 -6.88 -0.23 -7.53
N GLU A 5 -5.89 0.42 -8.12
CA GLU A 5 -4.69 -0.20 -8.64
C GLU A 5 -3.46 0.67 -8.35
N LEU A 6 -2.48 0.05 -7.71
CA LEU A 6 -1.19 0.66 -7.37
C LEU A 6 -0.07 -0.17 -8.00
N THR A 7 0.81 0.50 -8.73
CA THR A 7 2.06 -0.11 -9.18
C THR A 7 3.21 0.42 -8.32
N LEU A 8 3.85 -0.48 -7.59
CA LEU A 8 5.05 -0.21 -6.80
C LEU A 8 6.29 -0.50 -7.65
N ILE A 9 7.21 0.43 -7.73
CA ILE A 9 8.43 0.31 -8.52
C ILE A 9 9.63 0.48 -7.59
N ASN A 10 10.44 -0.55 -7.42
CA ASN A 10 11.64 -0.48 -6.62
C ASN A 10 12.82 0.00 -7.48
N ARG A 11 13.28 1.22 -7.24
CA ARG A 11 14.50 1.82 -7.81
C ARG A 11 15.66 1.87 -6.82
N SER A 12 15.52 1.28 -5.63
CA SER A 12 16.63 1.13 -4.70
C SER A 12 17.47 -0.11 -5.03
N ASP A 13 18.70 -0.13 -4.53
CA ASP A 13 19.67 -1.22 -4.73
C ASP A 13 19.33 -2.47 -3.88
N ASP A 14 18.41 -2.33 -2.91
CA ASP A 14 18.01 -3.37 -1.98
C ASP A 14 16.59 -3.89 -2.25
N THR A 15 16.30 -5.09 -1.74
CA THR A 15 14.94 -5.63 -1.78
C THR A 15 14.02 -4.82 -0.87
N GLN A 16 12.90 -4.35 -1.41
CA GLN A 16 11.94 -3.54 -0.66
C GLN A 16 10.73 -4.36 -0.28
N ASN A 17 10.46 -4.39 1.03
CA ASN A 17 9.20 -4.87 1.55
C ASN A 17 8.22 -3.70 1.60
N SER A 18 7.01 -3.92 1.14
CA SER A 18 5.97 -2.91 1.06
C SER A 18 4.64 -3.52 1.46
N THR A 19 3.92 -2.85 2.35
CA THR A 19 2.59 -3.28 2.76
C THR A 19 1.62 -2.16 2.49
N VAL A 20 0.61 -2.42 1.65
CA VAL A 20 -0.50 -1.49 1.48
C VAL A 20 -1.60 -1.90 2.45
N VAL A 21 -2.02 -0.99 3.30
CA VAL A 21 -3.09 -1.16 4.28
C VAL A 21 -4.27 -0.29 3.85
N VAL A 22 -5.45 -0.88 3.84
CA VAL A 22 -6.70 -0.20 3.52
C VAL A 22 -7.60 -0.24 4.75
N PHE A 23 -7.96 0.94 5.23
CA PHE A 23 -8.95 1.14 6.28
C PHE A 23 -10.29 1.48 5.62
N SER A 24 -11.28 0.64 5.85
CA SER A 24 -12.65 0.82 5.38
C SER A 24 -13.57 1.01 6.59
N LYS A 25 -14.57 1.88 6.46
CA LYS A 25 -15.45 2.24 7.59
C LYS A 25 -16.35 1.07 8.01
N ALA A 26 -16.76 0.24 7.05
CA ALA A 26 -17.60 -0.91 7.30
C ALA A 26 -16.83 -2.15 7.78
N ALA A 27 -15.52 -2.23 7.54
CA ALA A 27 -14.75 -3.40 7.94
C ALA A 27 -14.35 -3.33 9.42
N THR A 28 -14.57 -4.44 10.13
CA THR A 28 -14.13 -4.58 11.53
C THR A 28 -12.61 -4.59 11.68
N ARG A 29 -11.87 -4.82 10.58
CA ARG A 29 -10.40 -4.85 10.53
C ARG A 29 -9.89 -4.31 9.20
N PRO A 30 -8.75 -3.59 9.19
CA PRO A 30 -8.12 -3.16 7.95
C PRO A 30 -7.65 -4.35 7.14
N VAL A 31 -7.63 -4.18 5.81
CA VAL A 31 -7.11 -5.19 4.88
C VAL A 31 -5.70 -4.76 4.47
N SER A 32 -4.74 -5.69 4.55
CA SER A 32 -3.36 -5.40 4.15
C SER A 32 -2.86 -6.37 3.09
N LEU A 33 -2.14 -5.85 2.10
CA LEU A 33 -1.43 -6.65 1.10
C LEU A 33 0.06 -6.32 1.15
N ALA A 34 0.85 -7.31 1.55
CA ALA A 34 2.30 -7.24 1.54
C ALA A 34 2.86 -7.69 0.17
N ARG A 35 3.94 -7.02 -0.25
CA ARG A 35 4.73 -7.32 -1.43
C ARG A 35 6.21 -7.15 -1.10
N THR A 36 7.00 -8.08 -1.61
CA THR A 36 8.46 -7.99 -1.62
C THR A 36 8.88 -7.74 -3.06
N ILE A 37 9.61 -6.65 -3.29
CA ILE A 37 9.94 -6.16 -4.62
C ILE A 37 11.46 -6.17 -4.74
N PRO A 38 12.04 -6.99 -5.64
CA PRO A 38 13.49 -7.02 -5.82
C PRO A 38 14.02 -5.69 -6.38
N PRO A 39 15.32 -5.42 -6.26
CA PRO A 39 15.95 -4.23 -6.85
C PRO A 39 15.65 -4.10 -8.34
N GLY A 40 15.25 -2.91 -8.79
CA GLY A 40 14.85 -2.65 -10.18
C GLY A 40 13.51 -3.28 -10.60
N GLY A 41 12.86 -4.05 -9.71
CA GLY A 41 11.60 -4.73 -9.98
C GLY A 41 10.37 -3.83 -9.79
N SER A 42 9.23 -4.31 -10.27
CA SER A 42 7.93 -3.71 -9.99
C SER A 42 6.93 -4.76 -9.51
N SER A 43 5.95 -4.33 -8.72
CA SER A 43 4.86 -5.16 -8.26
C SER A 43 3.56 -4.40 -8.30
N LYS A 44 2.49 -5.12 -8.64
CA LYS A 44 1.16 -4.56 -8.80
C LYS A 44 0.26 -5.03 -7.68
N ILE A 45 -0.45 -4.09 -7.09
CA ILE A 45 -1.42 -4.31 -6.02
C ILE A 45 -2.76 -3.79 -6.50
N SER A 46 -3.78 -4.62 -6.39
CA SER A 46 -5.13 -4.28 -6.80
C SER A 46 -6.09 -4.60 -5.67
N PHE A 47 -6.98 -3.68 -5.36
CA PHE A 47 -8.05 -3.86 -4.39
C PHE A 47 -9.39 -3.79 -5.11
N ASN A 48 -10.32 -4.65 -4.70
CA ASN A 48 -11.69 -4.69 -5.20
C ASN A 48 -12.64 -4.44 -4.03
N ASN A 49 -13.84 -3.97 -4.33
CA ASN A 49 -14.91 -3.62 -3.39
C ASN A 49 -14.47 -2.59 -2.35
N LEU A 50 -13.71 -1.58 -2.78
CA LEU A 50 -13.36 -0.46 -1.90
C LEU A 50 -14.57 0.43 -1.68
N GLU A 51 -14.81 0.77 -0.41
CA GLU A 51 -15.81 1.78 -0.08
C GLU A 51 -15.33 3.17 -0.53
N PRO A 52 -16.23 4.09 -0.91
CA PRO A 52 -15.85 5.45 -1.35
C PRO A 52 -15.17 6.29 -0.26
N ASN A 53 -15.25 5.88 1.01
CA ASN A 53 -14.55 6.54 2.12
C ASN A 53 -13.38 5.70 2.66
N ALA A 54 -12.96 4.67 1.93
CA ALA A 54 -11.78 3.89 2.31
C ALA A 54 -10.54 4.80 2.28
N GLN A 55 -9.56 4.47 3.10
CA GLN A 55 -8.28 5.17 3.15
C GLN A 55 -7.17 4.14 3.02
N ALA A 56 -6.31 4.32 2.02
CA ALA A 56 -5.18 3.43 1.79
C ALA A 56 -3.88 4.09 2.22
N TYR A 57 -2.97 3.27 2.72
CA TYR A 57 -1.67 3.69 3.24
C TYR A 57 -0.61 2.70 2.80
N LEU A 58 0.48 3.21 2.24
CA LEU A 58 1.66 2.43 1.91
C LEU A 58 2.66 2.50 3.06
N VAL A 59 3.07 1.34 3.55
CA VAL A 59 4.15 1.18 4.53
C VAL A 59 5.33 0.53 3.83
N LEU A 60 6.52 1.10 3.99
CA LEU A 60 7.75 0.54 3.47
C LEU A 60 8.55 -0.11 4.61
N GLY A 61 9.21 -1.23 4.32
CA GLY A 61 9.97 -2.00 5.30
C GLY A 61 9.12 -3.03 6.03
N GLU A 62 9.12 -2.99 7.36
CA GLU A 62 8.44 -3.98 8.18
C GLU A 62 6.91 -3.90 8.05
N PRO A 63 6.21 -5.05 8.04
CA PRO A 63 4.75 -5.06 8.06
C PRO A 63 4.24 -4.33 9.32
N PRO A 64 3.29 -3.39 9.17
CA PRO A 64 2.75 -2.66 10.30
C PRO A 64 1.91 -3.57 11.20
N HIS A 65 1.89 -3.28 12.50
CA HIS A 65 0.96 -3.91 13.43
C HIS A 65 -0.43 -3.26 13.28
N LEU A 66 -1.45 -4.05 12.96
CA LEU A 66 -2.78 -3.56 12.57
C LEU A 66 -3.80 -3.57 13.73
N ASP A 67 -3.34 -3.50 14.97
CA ASP A 67 -4.19 -3.57 16.16
C ASP A 67 -4.97 -2.28 16.44
N ALA A 68 -4.50 -1.15 15.90
CA ALA A 68 -5.19 0.12 15.99
C ALA A 68 -5.89 0.44 14.67
N CYS A 69 -7.09 1.02 14.74
CA CYS A 69 -7.78 1.62 13.59
C CYS A 69 -7.08 2.91 13.07
N GLU A 70 -5.79 3.06 13.34
CA GLU A 70 -4.98 4.23 13.01
C GLU A 70 -3.94 3.85 11.95
N PRO A 71 -3.61 4.79 11.03
CA PRO A 71 -2.60 4.54 10.03
C PRO A 71 -1.23 4.30 10.68
N PRO A 72 -0.44 3.35 10.17
CA PRO A 72 0.88 3.08 10.71
C PRO A 72 1.79 4.31 10.63
N ALA A 73 2.60 4.53 11.67
CA ALA A 73 3.56 5.62 11.68
C ALA A 73 4.57 5.47 10.52
N GLY A 74 4.88 6.57 9.81
CA GLY A 74 5.76 6.55 8.64
C GLY A 74 5.11 6.02 7.36
N SER A 75 3.79 5.77 7.37
CA SER A 75 3.04 5.42 6.17
C SER A 75 2.78 6.62 5.27
N VAL A 76 2.68 6.35 3.97
CA VAL A 76 2.28 7.33 2.96
C VAL A 76 0.82 7.10 2.62
N ARG A 77 -0.02 8.13 2.79
CA ARG A 77 -1.43 8.05 2.37
C ARG A 77 -1.50 7.96 0.85
N LEU A 78 -2.21 6.96 0.37
CA LEU A 78 -2.52 6.76 -1.04
C LEU A 78 -3.91 7.35 -1.30
N ASP A 79 -4.02 8.12 -2.37
CA ASP A 79 -5.29 8.61 -2.85
C ASP A 79 -5.95 7.50 -3.69
N LEU A 80 -7.21 7.14 -3.39
CA LEU A 80 -7.85 5.96 -3.99
C LEU A 80 -8.58 6.28 -5.29
N ASP A 81 -8.76 7.57 -5.61
CA ASP A 81 -9.50 8.04 -6.77
C ASP A 81 -8.63 8.13 -8.04
N LEU A 82 -7.30 7.96 -7.92
CA LEU A 82 -6.38 7.96 -9.06
C LEU A 82 -5.64 6.62 -9.19
N THR A 83 -5.27 6.25 -10.42
CA THR A 83 -4.30 5.17 -10.64
C THR A 83 -2.92 5.67 -10.23
N HIS A 84 -2.30 5.01 -9.25
CA HIS A 84 -1.03 5.46 -8.70
C HIS A 84 0.14 4.56 -9.11
N GLU A 85 1.24 5.20 -9.50
CA GLU A 85 2.56 4.59 -9.53
C GLU A 85 3.36 5.16 -8.34
N TYR A 86 3.93 4.29 -7.51
CA TYR A 86 4.79 4.70 -6.40
C TYR A 86 6.20 4.18 -6.61
N VAL A 87 7.16 5.11 -6.69
CA VAL A 87 8.56 4.79 -6.88
C VAL A 87 9.26 4.76 -5.52
N ILE A 88 9.74 3.59 -5.13
CA ILE A 88 10.56 3.36 -3.95
C ILE A 88 12.01 3.61 -4.36
N GLY A 89 12.58 4.75 -3.99
CA GLY A 89 13.90 5.16 -4.44
C GLY A 89 14.66 5.97 -3.40
N ARG A 90 15.98 6.05 -3.61
CA ARG A 90 16.88 6.89 -2.81
C ARG A 90 16.59 8.36 -3.13
N ALA A 91 16.33 9.16 -2.11
CA ALA A 91 16.44 10.63 -2.21
C ALA A 91 17.90 11.02 -2.51
#